data_AF-A0A497P2T5-F1
#
_entry.id   AF-A0A497P2T5-F1
#
_cell.length_a   1.000
_cell.length_b   1.000
_cell.length_c   1.000
_cell.angle_alpha   90.00
_cell.angle_beta   90.00
_cell.angle_gamma   90.00
#
_symmetry.space_group_name_H-M   'P 1'
#
loop_
_entity.id
_entity.type
_entity.pdbx_description
1 polymer ?
#
loop_
_entity_poly.entity_id
_entity_poly.type
_entity_poly.pdbx_seq_one_letter_code
_entity_poly.pdbx_strand_id
1 'polypeptide(L)' 'MTDKDIEKIAQRVAELLYEKAHAEVSFDIPEEDEEQLLLAELAKAMTLLDSYLQKEQYDKCAIIQNKIKRIENKLNKL' A
#
# COMPACT_ATOMS: atom_id res chain seq x y z
N MET A 1 -41.43 -10.20 -27.62
CA MET A 1 -40.04 -9.80 -27.32
C MET A 1 -39.28 -9.88 -28.62
N THR A 2 -38.73 -8.77 -29.08
CA THR A 2 -37.93 -8.67 -30.31
C THR A 2 -36.45 -8.78 -29.97
N ASP A 3 -35.59 -9.07 -30.95
CA ASP A 3 -34.14 -9.14 -30.74
C ASP A 3 -33.58 -7.85 -30.11
N LYS A 4 -34.16 -6.69 -30.47
CA LYS A 4 -33.84 -5.40 -29.86
C LYS A 4 -34.21 -5.30 -28.38
N ASP A 5 -35.25 -6.00 -27.95
CA ASP A 5 -35.62 -6.06 -26.54
C ASP A 5 -34.64 -6.94 -25.76
N ILE A 6 -34.17 -8.03 -26.37
CA ILE A 6 -33.14 -8.92 -25.80
C ILE A 6 -31.81 -8.17 -25.65
N GLU A 7 -31.40 -7.42 -26.67
CA GLU A 7 -30.17 -6.60 -26.62
C GLU A 7 -30.20 -5.56 -25.51
N LYS A 8 -31.33 -4.85 -25.34
CA LYS A 8 -31.50 -3.88 -24.25
C LYS A 8 -31.44 -4.52 -22.88
N ILE A 9 -32.05 -5.70 -22.72
CA ILE A 9 -31.99 -6.45 -21.47
C ILE A 9 -30.55 -6.91 -21.20
N ALA A 10 -29.84 -7.42 -22.21
CA ALA A 10 -28.46 -7.85 -22.07
C ALA A 10 -27.52 -6.70 -21.69
N GLN A 11 -27.68 -5.52 -22.31
CA GLN A 11 -26.96 -4.31 -21.94
C GLN A 11 -27.24 -3.91 -20.50
N ARG A 12 -28.51 -3.92 -20.09
CA ARG A 12 -28.89 -3.54 -18.73
C ARG A 12 -28.35 -4.51 -17.68
N VAL A 13 -28.33 -5.81 -17.99
CA VAL A 13 -27.76 -6.84 -17.11
C VAL A 13 -26.24 -6.66 -16.99
N ALA A 14 -25.54 -6.35 -18.08
CA ALA A 14 -24.11 -6.09 -18.06
C ALA A 14 -23.75 -4.86 -17.21
N GLU A 15 -24.50 -3.76 -17.35
CA GLU A 15 -24.33 -2.55 -16.52
C GLU A 15 -24.53 -2.86 -15.04
N LEU A 16 -25.62 -3.57 -14.69
CA LEU A 16 -25.91 -3.91 -13.29
C LEU A 16 -24.87 -4.86 -12.68
N LEU A 17 -24.35 -5.79 -13.47
CA LEU A 17 -23.24 -6.66 -13.04
C LEU A 17 -21.96 -5.88 -12.80
N TYR A 18 -21.65 -4.92 -13.67
CA TYR A 18 -20.48 -4.04 -13.49
C TYR A 18 -20.62 -3.17 -12.25
N GLU A 19 -21.76 -2.50 -12.08
CA GLU A 19 -22.04 -1.68 -10.90
C GLU A 19 -21.96 -2.49 -9.61
N LYS A 20 -22.53 -3.71 -9.60
CA LYS A 20 -22.51 -4.58 -8.43
C LYS A 20 -21.10 -5.11 -8.13
N ALA A 21 -20.36 -5.53 -9.15
CA ALA A 21 -18.97 -5.92 -8.99
C ALA A 21 -18.10 -4.75 -8.49
N HIS A 22 -18.34 -3.53 -8.97
CA HIS A 22 -17.59 -2.36 -8.52
C HIS A 22 -17.94 -1.94 -7.08
N ALA A 23 -19.22 -2.08 -6.69
CA ALA A 23 -19.67 -1.80 -5.32
C ALA A 23 -19.20 -2.86 -4.31
N GLU A 24 -19.12 -4.15 -4.70
CA GLU A 24 -18.60 -5.23 -3.85
C GLU A 24 -17.06 -5.31 -3.86
N VAL A 25 -16.42 -4.76 -4.88
CA VAL A 25 -14.96 -4.57 -4.96
C VAL A 25 -14.63 -3.13 -4.57
N SER A 26 -15.08 -2.70 -3.38
CA SER A 26 -14.32 -1.70 -2.65
C SER A 26 -13.05 -2.40 -2.17
N PHE A 27 -11.93 -2.19 -2.87
CA PHE A 27 -10.66 -2.25 -2.18
C PHE A 27 -10.68 -1.04 -1.25
N ASP A 28 -11.30 -1.19 -0.08
CA ASP A 28 -10.98 -0.38 1.07
C ASP A 28 -9.50 -0.65 1.34
N ILE A 29 -8.63 0.07 0.62
CA ILE A 29 -7.25 0.27 1.02
C ILE A 29 -7.44 0.97 2.36
N PRO A 30 -7.22 0.29 3.49
CA PRO A 30 -7.31 0.95 4.77
C PRO A 30 -6.43 2.19 4.65
N GLU A 31 -6.91 3.37 5.05
CA GLU A 31 -6.00 4.49 5.25
C GLU A 31 -4.86 3.94 6.11
N GLU A 32 -3.68 3.79 5.49
CA GLU A 32 -2.58 3.12 6.16
C GLU A 32 -2.26 3.97 7.39
N ASP A 33 -2.50 3.36 8.55
CA ASP A 33 -2.22 3.96 9.84
C ASP A 33 -0.79 4.50 9.81
N GLU A 34 -0.62 5.79 10.08
CA GLU A 34 0.67 6.47 9.99
C GLU A 34 1.72 5.73 10.82
N GLU A 35 1.30 5.14 11.95
CA GLU A 35 2.14 4.27 12.76
C GLU A 35 2.62 3.02 11.99
N GLN A 36 1.71 2.32 11.31
CA GLN A 36 2.04 1.13 10.51
C GLN A 36 2.98 1.45 9.35
N LEU A 37 2.78 2.60 8.69
CA LEU A 37 3.67 3.09 7.63
C LEU A 37 5.09 3.34 8.15
N LEU A 38 5.20 4.03 9.29
CA LEU A 38 6.48 4.34 9.91
C LEU A 38 7.19 3.07 10.41
N LEU A 39 6.45 2.10 10.98
CA LEU A 39 6.99 0.80 11.38
C LEU A 39 7.49 -0.01 10.17
N ALA A 40 6.76 -0.02 9.06
CA ALA A 40 7.18 -0.69 7.83
C ALA A 40 8.43 -0.03 7.23
N GLU A 41 8.53 1.30 7.26
CA GLU A 41 9.71 2.02 6.81
C GLU A 41 10.92 1.76 7.72
N LEU A 42 10.71 1.71 9.04
CA LEU A 42 11.74 1.38 10.03
C LEU A 42 12.31 -0.02 9.78
N ALA A 43 11.45 -1.02 9.59
CA ALA A 43 11.87 -2.39 9.29
C ALA A 43 12.74 -2.46 8.02
N LYS A 44 12.31 -1.80 6.93
CA LYS A 44 13.09 -1.71 5.69
C LYS A 44 14.46 -1.05 5.92
N ALA A 45 14.51 0.03 6.71
CA ALA A 45 15.75 0.73 7.02
C ALA A 45 16.71 -0.15 7.85
N MET A 46 16.19 -0.91 8.81
CA MET A 46 17.00 -1.87 9.59
C MET A 46 17.56 -3.00 8.71
N THR A 47 16.77 -3.56 7.80
CA THR A 47 17.26 -4.57 6.83
C THR A 47 18.34 -4.00 5.91
N LEU A 48 18.19 -2.76 5.43
CA LEU A 48 19.21 -2.10 4.62
C LEU A 48 20.49 -1.84 5.42
N LEU A 49 20.37 -1.43 6.68
CA LEU A 49 21.52 -1.22 7.57
C LEU A 49 22.33 -2.50 7.71
N ASP A 50 21.67 -3.63 7.98
CA ASP A 50 22.34 -4.93 8.06
C ASP A 50 23.01 -5.30 6.72
N SER A 51 22.32 -5.14 5.59
CA SER A 51 22.91 -5.39 4.27
C SER A 51 24.16 -4.54 3.98
N TYR A 52 24.16 -3.26 4.37
CA TYR A 52 25.32 -2.39 4.22
C TYR A 52 26.45 -2.74 5.18
N LEU A 53 26.12 -3.18 6.40
CA LEU A 53 27.11 -3.64 7.38
C LEU A 53 27.84 -4.90 6.88
N GLN A 54 27.10 -5.88 6.34
CA GLN A 54 27.67 -7.10 5.74
C GLN A 54 28.59 -6.80 4.54
N LYS A 55 28.38 -5.67 3.86
CA LYS A 55 29.18 -5.21 2.71
C LYS A 55 30.26 -4.20 3.11
N GLU A 56 30.45 -3.93 4.40
CA GLU A 56 31.41 -2.96 4.93
C GLU A 56 31.21 -1.53 4.37
N GLN A 57 29.97 -1.17 3.98
CA GLN A 57 29.64 0.13 3.41
C GLN A 57 29.29 1.15 4.51
N TYR A 58 30.26 1.48 5.37
CA TYR A 58 30.04 2.27 6.59
C TYR A 58 29.48 3.67 6.36
N ASP A 59 29.86 4.34 5.26
CA ASP A 59 29.31 5.65 4.92
C ASP A 59 27.79 5.58 4.71
N LYS A 60 27.31 4.49 4.08
CA LYS A 60 25.88 4.25 3.89
C LYS A 60 25.19 3.86 5.19
N CYS A 61 25.87 3.11 6.05
CA CYS A 61 25.36 2.79 7.39
C CYS A 61 25.10 4.07 8.20
N ALA A 62 26.00 5.05 8.18
CA ALA A 62 25.82 6.32 8.88
C ALA A 62 24.58 7.09 8.37
N ILE A 63 24.35 7.09 7.06
CA ILE A 63 23.16 7.71 6.44
C ILE A 63 21.88 6.99 6.89
N ILE A 64 21.84 5.65 6.82
CA ILE A 64 20.67 4.86 7.22
C ILE A 64 20.39 4.98 8.71
N GLN A 65 21.41 4.99 9.57
CA GLN A 65 21.24 5.20 11.02
C GLN A 65 20.59 6.55 11.33
N ASN A 66 20.96 7.62 10.62
CA ASN A 66 20.29 8.91 10.77
C ASN A 66 18.82 8.86 10.32
N LYS A 67 18.50 8.08 9.29
CA LYS A 67 17.13 7.86 8.85
C LYS A 67 16.31 7.09 9.90
N ILE A 68 16.86 6.01 10.45
CA ILE A 68 16.26 5.21 11.54
C ILE A 68 15.90 6.11 12.72
N LYS A 69 16.86 6.90 13.23
CA LYS A 69 16.63 7.84 14.34
C LYS A 69 15.49 8.83 14.07
N ARG A 70 15.36 9.32 12.83
CA ARG A 70 14.26 10.23 12.46
C ARG A 70 12.90 9.54 12.49
N ILE A 71 12.83 8.28 12.04
CA ILE A 71 11.61 7.49 12.05
C ILE A 71 11.20 7.15 13.50
N GLU A 72 12.14 6.68 14.32
CA GLU A 72 11.91 6.41 15.75
C GLU A 72 11.41 7.66 16.50
N ASN A 73 12.00 8.82 16.22
CA ASN A 73 11.55 10.07 16.82
C ASN A 73 10.14 10.50 16.37
N LYS A 74 9.68 10.09 15.19
CA LYS A 74 8.29 10.32 14.75
C LYS A 74 7.35 9.37 15.47
N LEU A 75 7.69 8.08 15.52
CA LEU A 75 6.93 7.06 16.25
C LEU A 75 6.76 7.41 17.73
N ASN A 76 7.80 7.91 18.40
CA ASN A 76 7.73 8.32 19.81
C ASN A 76 6.88 9.59 20.06
N LYS A 77 6.49 10.32 19.00
CA LYS A 77 5.72 11.57 19.08
C LYS A 77 4.27 11.41 18.65
N LEU A 78 3.92 10.28 18.05
CA LEU A 78 2.53 9.85 17.83
C LEU A 78 1.93 9.45 19.18
#